data_AF-A0A963MK44-F1
#
_entry.id   AF-A0A963MK44-F1
#
_cell.length_a   1.000
_cell.length_b   1.000
_cell.length_c   1.000
_cell.angle_alpha   90.00
_cell.angle_beta   90.00
_cell.angle_gamma   90.00
#
_symmetry.space_group_name_H-M   'P 1'
#
loop_
_entity.id
_entity.type
_entity.pdbx_description
1 polymer ?
#
loop_
_entity_poly.entity_id
_entity_poly.type
_entity_poly.pdbx_seq_one_letter_code
_entity_poly.pdbx_strand_id
1 'polypeptide(L)'
;HGAGKSYLGFILYDLFFKHRDDGHIYGVETRPELVDRARELASRLGFARMSFLNLCVENAIDSPALPEQIDLVTALHACDTATDDAIRFAFHKHARFIVLVPCCQAEVAAQLRHNKNDSFARTPLSEIWRHPLHTREFGSQLTNALRCLQLEARGYQLQVTELVGWEHSLKNELIVARHTGQVRGNAAPRLEQILHELNLDELHDRFIY
;
A
#
# COMPACT_ATOMS: atom_id res chain seq x y z
N HIS A 1 9.43 5.94 1.07
CA HIS A 1 8.56 6.63 0.08
C HIS A 1 7.71 7.71 0.76
N GLY A 2 6.87 8.47 0.02
CA GLY A 2 6.13 9.62 0.58
C GLY A 2 4.85 10.00 -0.18
N ALA A 3 4.06 10.90 0.40
CA ALA A 3 2.75 11.35 -0.06
C ALA A 3 2.78 12.21 -1.35
N GLY A 4 3.95 12.48 -1.91
CA GLY A 4 4.14 13.31 -3.09
C GLY A 4 3.69 14.75 -2.85
N LYS A 5 2.90 15.28 -3.79
CA LYS A 5 2.30 16.62 -3.69
C LYS A 5 1.05 16.66 -2.79
N SER A 6 0.65 15.51 -2.23
CA SER A 6 -0.50 15.36 -1.34
C SER A 6 -1.85 15.86 -1.88
N TYR A 7 -2.04 15.88 -3.21
CA TYR A 7 -3.29 16.36 -3.82
C TYR A 7 -4.53 15.64 -3.30
N LEU A 8 -4.46 14.33 -3.07
CA LEU A 8 -5.55 13.60 -2.44
C LEU A 8 -5.88 14.17 -1.05
N GLY A 9 -4.86 14.39 -0.20
CA GLY A 9 -5.05 14.97 1.13
C GLY A 9 -5.72 16.34 1.08
N PHE A 10 -5.32 17.20 0.13
CA PHE A 10 -5.96 18.50 -0.07
C PHE A 10 -7.42 18.38 -0.53
N ILE A 11 -7.72 17.50 -1.47
CA ILE A 11 -9.08 17.25 -1.95
C ILE A 11 -9.96 16.69 -0.83
N LEU A 12 -9.44 15.72 -0.05
CA LEU A 12 -10.15 15.18 1.10
C LEU A 12 -10.41 16.26 2.14
N TYR A 13 -9.44 17.14 2.39
CA TYR A 13 -9.63 18.24 3.30
C TYR A 13 -10.75 19.17 2.84
N ASP A 14 -10.68 19.65 1.60
CA ASP A 14 -11.62 20.64 1.09
C ASP A 14 -13.04 20.09 0.98
N LEU A 15 -13.20 18.84 0.50
CA LEU A 15 -14.52 18.23 0.29
C LEU A 15 -15.16 17.68 1.57
N PHE A 16 -14.37 17.20 2.54
CA PHE A 16 -14.89 16.51 3.72
C PHE A 16 -14.54 17.19 5.03
N PHE A 17 -13.25 17.46 5.30
CA PHE A 17 -12.85 17.94 6.62
C PHE A 17 -13.19 19.41 6.84
N LYS A 18 -13.16 20.25 5.82
CA LYS A 18 -13.41 21.69 5.91
C LYS A 18 -14.76 22.04 6.55
N HIS A 19 -15.75 21.17 6.41
CA HIS A 19 -17.10 21.32 6.97
C HIS A 19 -17.29 20.63 8.34
N ARG A 20 -16.20 20.10 8.92
CA ARG A 20 -16.19 19.39 10.20
C ARG A 20 -15.29 20.11 11.18
N ASP A 21 -15.61 20.01 12.46
CA ASP A 21 -14.79 20.57 13.54
C ASP A 21 -13.70 19.58 14.03
N ASP A 22 -13.77 18.32 13.59
CA ASP A 22 -12.89 17.24 14.02
C ASP A 22 -12.08 16.62 12.87
N GLY A 23 -10.97 15.99 13.23
CA GLY A 23 -10.06 15.32 12.30
C GLY A 23 -8.87 16.17 11.86
N HIS A 24 -7.81 15.48 11.45
CA HIS A 24 -6.53 16.07 11.04
C HIS A 24 -5.91 15.21 9.95
N ILE A 25 -5.33 15.84 8.92
CA ILE A 25 -4.65 15.13 7.84
C ILE A 25 -3.14 15.28 8.02
N TYR A 26 -2.45 14.15 8.09
CA TYR A 26 -1.00 14.10 8.11
C TYR A 26 -0.47 13.65 6.75
N GLY A 27 0.42 14.43 6.15
CA GLY A 27 1.18 14.04 4.98
C GLY A 27 2.63 13.70 5.36
N VAL A 28 3.07 12.48 5.09
CA VAL A 28 4.47 12.06 5.31
C VAL A 28 5.17 12.04 3.96
N GLU A 29 6.27 12.78 3.81
CA GLU A 29 7.04 12.83 2.56
C GLU A 29 8.53 13.01 2.85
N THR A 30 9.37 12.32 2.09
CA THR A 30 10.83 12.32 2.26
C THR A 30 11.53 13.52 1.60
N ARG A 31 10.90 14.13 0.60
CA ARG A 31 11.45 15.22 -0.18
C ARG A 31 11.14 16.57 0.47
N PRO A 32 12.14 17.30 1.02
CA PRO A 32 11.93 18.56 1.70
C PRO A 32 11.16 19.58 0.85
N GLU A 33 11.49 19.67 -0.43
CA GLU A 33 10.90 20.64 -1.36
C GLU A 33 9.42 20.38 -1.64
N LEU A 34 8.94 19.16 -1.44
CA LEU A 34 7.51 18.84 -1.54
C LEU A 34 6.78 19.13 -0.24
N VAL A 35 7.42 18.84 0.89
CA VAL A 35 6.88 19.17 2.22
C VAL A 35 6.69 20.68 2.36
N ASP A 36 7.68 21.47 1.97
CA ASP A 36 7.60 22.94 2.06
C ASP A 36 6.50 23.51 1.15
N ARG A 37 6.40 23.00 -0.09
CA ARG A 37 5.31 23.37 -1.01
C ARG A 37 3.94 23.01 -0.47
N ALA A 38 3.79 21.84 0.15
CA ALA A 38 2.53 21.42 0.76
C ALA A 38 2.17 22.29 1.96
N ARG A 39 3.14 22.65 2.82
CA ARG A 39 2.93 23.57 3.94
C ARG A 39 2.51 24.96 3.46
N GLU A 40 3.18 25.50 2.44
CA GLU A 40 2.83 26.79 1.84
C GLU A 40 1.39 26.75 1.29
N LEU A 41 1.04 25.70 0.56
CA LEU A 41 -0.30 25.53 0.00
C LEU A 41 -1.38 25.45 1.08
N ALA A 42 -1.16 24.65 2.14
CA ALA A 42 -2.10 24.56 3.26
C ALA A 42 -2.26 25.90 3.99
N SER A 43 -1.17 26.65 4.18
CA SER A 43 -1.23 28.00 4.76
C SER A 43 -2.03 28.95 3.88
N ARG A 44 -1.82 28.93 2.56
CA ARG A 44 -2.53 29.79 1.61
C ARG A 44 -4.03 29.49 1.52
N LEU A 45 -4.40 28.21 1.67
CA LEU A 45 -5.80 27.76 1.65
C LEU A 45 -6.49 27.86 3.03
N GLY A 46 -5.75 28.19 4.09
CA GLY A 46 -6.29 28.22 5.46
C GLY A 46 -6.61 26.83 6.03
N PHE A 47 -5.94 25.78 5.54
CA PHE A 47 -6.18 24.40 5.95
C PHE A 47 -5.38 24.06 7.21
N ALA A 48 -5.78 24.66 8.33
CA ALA A 48 -5.04 24.61 9.60
C ALA A 48 -4.87 23.19 10.20
N ARG A 49 -5.74 22.24 9.85
CA ARG A 49 -5.68 20.84 10.33
C ARG A 49 -5.03 19.90 9.33
N MET A 50 -4.04 20.42 8.60
CA MET A 50 -3.12 19.64 7.78
C MET A 50 -1.70 19.83 8.30
N SER A 51 -0.98 18.73 8.51
CA SER A 51 0.44 18.77 8.88
C SER A 51 1.26 17.91 7.95
N PHE A 52 2.36 18.46 7.46
CA PHE A 52 3.29 17.76 6.59
C PHE A 52 4.61 17.52 7.30
N LEU A 53 5.04 16.26 7.35
CA LEU A 53 6.23 15.80 8.04
C LEU A 53 7.26 15.34 7.03
N ASN A 54 8.48 15.89 7.16
CA ASN A 54 9.62 15.47 6.36
C ASN A 54 10.24 14.21 6.99
N LEU A 55 9.63 13.06 6.71
CA LEU A 55 10.01 11.76 7.25
C LEU A 55 9.81 10.70 6.16
N CYS A 56 10.58 9.62 6.22
CA CYS A 56 10.18 8.39 5.55
C CYS A 56 9.09 7.69 6.36
N VAL A 57 8.36 6.76 5.73
CA VAL A 57 7.24 6.06 6.37
C VAL A 57 7.73 5.23 7.56
N GLU A 58 8.92 4.64 7.45
CA GLU A 58 9.57 3.86 8.50
C GLU A 58 9.85 4.74 9.73
N ASN A 59 10.43 5.93 9.53
CA ASN A 59 10.67 6.88 10.63
C ASN A 59 9.38 7.52 11.16
N ALA A 60 8.30 7.52 10.39
CA ALA A 60 7.01 8.04 10.82
C ALA A 60 6.31 7.12 11.82
N ILE A 61 6.63 5.82 11.84
CA ILE A 61 6.05 4.84 12.78
C ILE A 61 6.24 5.30 14.23
N ASP A 62 7.47 5.65 14.59
CA ASP A 62 7.86 6.02 15.96
C ASP A 62 7.86 7.54 16.21
N SER A 63 7.40 8.33 15.23
CA SER A 63 7.47 9.78 15.33
C SER A 63 6.48 10.31 16.38
N PRO A 64 6.95 11.12 17.36
CA PRO A 64 6.07 11.77 18.33
C PRO A 64 5.22 12.89 17.71
N ALA A 65 5.51 13.28 16.46
CA ALA A 65 4.72 14.26 15.71
C ALA A 65 3.42 13.67 15.15
N LEU A 66 3.23 12.34 15.25
CA LEU A 66 2.02 11.65 14.86
C LEU A 66 1.32 11.08 16.10
N PRO A 67 -0.02 11.03 16.12
CA PRO A 67 -0.73 10.36 17.18
C PRO A 67 -0.34 8.87 17.26
N GLU A 68 -0.56 8.26 18.42
CA GLU A 68 -0.35 6.82 18.63
C GLU A 68 -1.27 6.00 17.71
N GLN A 69 -2.49 6.48 17.47
CA GLN A 69 -3.47 5.86 16.58
C GLN A 69 -3.80 6.76 15.37
N ILE A 70 -3.88 6.15 14.18
CA ILE A 70 -4.32 6.81 12.94
C ILE A 70 -5.58 6.12 12.42
N ASP A 71 -6.72 6.80 12.32
CA ASP A 71 -7.97 6.13 11.91
C ASP A 71 -7.95 5.61 10.47
N LEU A 72 -7.33 6.35 9.55
CA LEU A 72 -7.30 6.06 8.11
C LEU A 72 -5.91 6.28 7.54
N VAL A 73 -5.37 5.24 6.90
CA VAL A 73 -4.15 5.33 6.09
C VAL A 73 -4.53 5.29 4.62
N THR A 74 -4.01 6.24 3.84
CA THR A 74 -4.16 6.24 2.38
C THR A 74 -2.79 6.18 1.72
N ALA A 75 -2.64 5.32 0.72
CA ALA A 75 -1.41 5.23 -0.08
C ALA A 75 -1.78 5.00 -1.54
N LEU A 76 -1.70 6.08 -2.33
CA LEU A 76 -2.06 6.06 -3.75
C LEU A 76 -0.80 6.22 -4.59
N HIS A 77 -0.68 5.36 -5.60
CA HIS A 77 0.51 5.26 -6.44
C HIS A 77 1.81 5.05 -5.64
N ALA A 78 1.69 4.41 -4.47
CA ALA A 78 2.82 3.95 -3.68
C ALA A 78 3.41 2.70 -4.36
N CYS A 79 4.21 2.89 -5.40
CA CYS A 79 4.74 1.77 -6.18
C CYS A 79 5.79 0.96 -5.39
N ASP A 80 5.93 -0.31 -5.76
CA ASP A 80 6.84 -1.28 -5.17
C ASP A 80 6.66 -1.45 -3.65
N THR A 81 7.73 -1.44 -2.86
CA THR A 81 7.69 -1.59 -1.40
C THR A 81 6.96 -0.46 -0.68
N ALA A 82 6.72 0.69 -1.33
CA ALA A 82 6.03 1.82 -0.71
C ALA A 82 4.63 1.48 -0.18
N THR A 83 3.91 0.59 -0.87
CA THR A 83 2.61 0.09 -0.37
C THR A 83 2.81 -0.78 0.88
N ASP A 84 3.87 -1.59 0.91
CA ASP A 84 4.19 -2.46 2.05
C ASP A 84 4.58 -1.61 3.27
N ASP A 85 5.38 -0.56 3.08
CA ASP A 85 5.72 0.43 4.12
C ASP A 85 4.44 1.07 4.70
N ALA A 86 3.48 1.43 3.84
CA ALA A 86 2.20 2.00 4.27
C ALA A 86 1.34 0.99 5.04
N ILE A 87 1.35 -0.30 4.66
CA ILE A 87 0.67 -1.36 5.42
C ILE A 87 1.34 -1.56 6.79
N ARG A 88 2.68 -1.61 6.86
CA ARG A 88 3.44 -1.68 8.12
C ARG A 88 3.08 -0.51 9.04
N PHE A 89 3.08 0.70 8.49
CA PHE A 89 2.68 1.90 9.22
C PHE A 89 1.26 1.80 9.75
N ALA A 90 0.31 1.35 8.92
CA ALA A 90 -1.08 1.18 9.31
C ALA A 90 -1.26 0.17 10.46
N PHE A 91 -0.50 -0.93 10.45
CA PHE A 91 -0.53 -1.88 11.56
C PHE A 91 0.01 -1.27 12.85
N HIS A 92 1.14 -0.58 12.77
CA HIS A 92 1.79 0.01 13.94
C HIS A 92 0.97 1.15 14.56
N LYS A 93 0.26 1.92 13.73
CA LYS A 93 -0.65 3.00 14.16
C LYS A 93 -2.09 2.52 14.38
N HIS A 94 -2.31 1.21 14.49
CA HIS A 94 -3.62 0.60 14.77
C HIS A 94 -4.75 1.15 13.90
N ALA A 95 -4.50 1.23 12.59
CA ALA A 95 -5.41 1.87 11.67
C ALA A 95 -6.74 1.14 11.54
N ARG A 96 -7.84 1.88 11.58
CA ARG A 96 -9.17 1.31 11.42
C ARG A 96 -9.50 1.06 9.96
N PHE A 97 -8.98 1.90 9.08
CA PHE A 97 -9.16 1.82 7.64
C PHE A 97 -7.84 2.00 6.89
N ILE A 98 -7.68 1.26 5.81
CA ILE A 98 -6.55 1.39 4.88
C ILE A 98 -7.11 1.44 3.46
N VAL A 99 -6.69 2.42 2.68
CA VAL A 99 -7.12 2.60 1.28
C VAL A 99 -5.89 2.68 0.40
N LEU A 100 -5.69 1.67 -0.44
CA LEU A 100 -4.48 1.50 -1.24
C LEU A 100 -4.82 1.49 -2.73
N VAL A 101 -4.02 2.21 -3.52
CA VAL A 101 -4.00 2.09 -4.98
C VAL A 101 -2.60 1.67 -5.39
N PRO A 102 -2.30 0.35 -5.37
CA PRO A 102 -1.02 -0.18 -5.83
C PRO A 102 -0.91 -0.07 -7.37
N CYS A 103 0.22 0.45 -7.86
CA CYS A 103 0.41 0.83 -9.27
C CYS A 103 1.41 -0.06 -10.03
N CYS A 104 2.65 -0.07 -9.57
CA CYS A 104 3.76 -0.74 -10.24
C CYS A 104 4.44 -1.63 -9.22
N GLN A 105 4.67 -2.90 -9.55
CA GLN A 105 5.30 -3.87 -8.67
C GLN A 105 6.42 -4.55 -9.45
N ALA A 106 7.67 -4.14 -9.20
CA ALA A 106 8.81 -4.60 -9.96
C ALA A 106 9.51 -5.77 -9.26
N GLU A 107 9.54 -5.78 -7.92
CA GLU A 107 10.30 -6.73 -7.14
C GLU A 107 9.81 -8.17 -7.25
N VAL A 108 8.52 -8.44 -7.02
CA VAL A 108 7.97 -9.80 -7.18
C VAL A 108 8.15 -10.30 -8.61
N ALA A 109 7.95 -9.42 -9.60
CA ALA A 109 8.21 -9.74 -11.00
C ALA A 109 9.70 -10.00 -11.29
N ALA A 110 10.62 -9.33 -10.58
CA ALA A 110 12.05 -9.57 -10.69
C ALA A 110 12.43 -10.93 -10.10
N GLN A 111 11.87 -11.28 -8.94
CA GLN A 111 12.11 -12.58 -8.32
C GLN A 111 11.56 -13.72 -9.18
N LEU A 112 10.36 -13.57 -9.76
CA LEU A 112 9.81 -14.53 -10.73
C LEU A 112 10.71 -14.71 -11.96
N ARG A 113 11.40 -13.65 -12.42
CA ARG A 113 12.37 -13.75 -13.52
C ARG A 113 13.66 -14.44 -13.09
N HIS A 114 14.13 -14.15 -11.88
CA HIS A 114 15.33 -14.76 -11.31
C HIS A 114 15.16 -16.28 -11.19
N ASN A 115 14.04 -16.70 -10.62
CA ASN A 115 13.73 -18.10 -10.31
C ASN A 115 13.07 -18.86 -11.48
N LYS A 116 13.00 -18.24 -12.67
CA LYS A 116 12.20 -18.69 -13.81
C LYS A 116 12.50 -20.12 -14.27
N ASN A 117 13.78 -20.45 -14.43
CA ASN A 117 14.19 -21.75 -14.96
C ASN A 117 13.83 -22.89 -13.99
N ASP A 118 14.05 -22.66 -12.70
CA ASP A 118 13.72 -23.64 -11.65
C ASP A 118 12.20 -23.80 -11.53
N SER A 119 11.44 -22.71 -11.65
CA SER A 119 9.98 -22.75 -11.61
C SER A 119 9.35 -23.56 -12.76
N PHE A 120 10.00 -23.62 -13.94
CA PHE A 120 9.52 -24.44 -15.07
C PHE A 120 9.50 -25.94 -14.76
N ALA A 121 10.42 -26.41 -13.92
CA ALA A 121 10.45 -27.81 -13.50
C ALA A 121 9.45 -28.13 -12.38
N ARG A 122 8.96 -27.12 -11.65
CA ARG A 122 8.09 -27.30 -10.46
C ARG A 122 6.61 -27.38 -10.82
N THR A 123 6.15 -26.63 -11.81
CA THR A 123 4.74 -26.58 -12.18
C THR A 123 4.52 -26.12 -13.62
N PRO A 124 3.59 -26.72 -14.38
CA PRO A 124 3.22 -26.20 -15.71
C PRO A 124 2.56 -24.82 -15.65
N LEU A 125 2.07 -24.37 -14.48
CA LEU A 125 1.51 -23.03 -14.31
C LEU A 125 2.54 -21.92 -14.55
N SER A 126 3.83 -22.24 -14.47
CA SER A 126 4.93 -21.31 -14.75
C SER A 126 4.93 -20.75 -16.18
N GLU A 127 4.23 -21.39 -17.12
CA GLU A 127 3.98 -20.84 -18.45
C GLU A 127 3.20 -19.51 -18.39
N ILE A 128 2.37 -19.30 -17.36
CA ILE A 128 1.62 -18.05 -17.16
C ILE A 128 2.56 -16.85 -17.10
N TRP A 129 3.73 -16.96 -16.46
CA TRP A 129 4.69 -15.87 -16.32
C TRP A 129 5.99 -16.08 -17.13
N ARG A 130 5.95 -16.88 -18.21
CA ARG A 130 7.11 -17.18 -19.04
C ARG A 130 7.63 -15.99 -19.86
N HIS A 131 6.74 -15.14 -20.36
CA HIS A 131 7.09 -14.00 -21.20
C HIS A 131 7.21 -12.70 -20.38
N PRO A 132 8.13 -11.77 -20.73
CA PRO A 132 8.39 -10.59 -19.90
C PRO A 132 7.15 -9.76 -19.55
N LEU A 133 6.23 -9.58 -20.50
CA LEU A 133 4.97 -8.88 -20.26
C LEU A 133 4.11 -9.63 -19.23
N HIS A 134 3.98 -10.95 -19.38
CA HIS A 134 3.18 -11.74 -18.44
C HIS A 134 3.83 -11.78 -17.06
N THR A 135 5.16 -11.88 -16.96
CA THR A 135 5.85 -11.83 -15.66
C THR A 135 5.57 -10.51 -14.94
N ARG A 136 5.53 -9.40 -15.67
CA ARG A 136 5.21 -8.08 -15.11
C ARG A 136 3.77 -8.02 -14.61
N GLU A 137 2.80 -8.41 -15.42
CA GLU A 137 1.38 -8.32 -15.02
C GLU A 137 1.04 -9.34 -13.93
N PHE A 138 1.50 -10.59 -14.05
CA PHE A 138 1.30 -11.62 -13.04
C PHE A 138 2.00 -11.25 -11.72
N GLY A 139 3.25 -10.79 -11.77
CA GLY A 139 3.96 -10.33 -10.57
C GLY A 139 3.22 -9.16 -9.89
N SER A 140 2.65 -8.25 -10.67
CA SER A 140 1.81 -7.16 -10.13
C SER A 140 0.58 -7.67 -9.42
N GLN A 141 -0.20 -8.57 -10.04
CA GLN A 141 -1.41 -9.12 -9.42
C GLN A 141 -1.07 -9.96 -8.18
N LEU A 142 -0.01 -10.78 -8.28
CA LEU A 142 0.45 -11.63 -7.20
C LEU A 142 0.85 -10.81 -5.97
N THR A 143 1.59 -9.72 -6.16
CA THR A 143 1.97 -8.80 -5.08
C THR A 143 0.74 -8.31 -4.32
N ASN A 144 -0.29 -7.88 -5.05
CA ASN A 144 -1.51 -7.34 -4.42
C ASN A 144 -2.33 -8.44 -3.72
N ALA A 145 -2.38 -9.65 -4.29
CA ALA A 145 -3.00 -10.80 -3.62
C ALA A 145 -2.29 -11.17 -2.31
N LEU A 146 -0.95 -11.14 -2.29
CA LEU A 146 -0.15 -11.38 -1.07
C LEU A 146 -0.42 -10.32 0.00
N ARG A 147 -0.52 -9.04 -0.39
CA ARG A 147 -0.91 -7.94 0.51
C ARG A 147 -2.31 -8.11 1.07
N CYS A 148 -3.26 -8.55 0.25
CA CYS A 148 -4.61 -8.86 0.73
C CYS A 148 -4.58 -9.96 1.80
N LEU A 149 -3.86 -11.06 1.55
CA LEU A 149 -3.72 -12.12 2.55
C LEU A 149 -3.05 -11.62 3.85
N GLN A 150 -2.05 -10.75 3.74
CA GLN A 150 -1.40 -10.15 4.91
C GLN A 150 -2.38 -9.28 5.73
N LEU A 151 -3.19 -8.45 5.06
CA LEU A 151 -4.22 -7.64 5.72
C LEU A 151 -5.27 -8.52 6.41
N GLU A 152 -5.76 -9.56 5.73
CA GLU A 152 -6.73 -10.51 6.29
C GLU A 152 -6.17 -11.30 7.48
N ALA A 153 -4.88 -11.66 7.43
CA ALA A 153 -4.17 -12.30 8.55
C ALA A 153 -4.07 -11.37 9.77
N ARG A 154 -4.23 -10.06 9.59
CA ARG A 154 -4.26 -9.04 10.64
C ARG A 154 -5.65 -8.52 10.97
N GLY A 155 -6.69 -9.27 10.63
CA GLY A 155 -8.06 -8.98 11.07
C GLY A 155 -8.74 -7.85 10.30
N TYR A 156 -8.26 -7.55 9.09
CA TYR A 156 -8.94 -6.64 8.17
C TYR A 156 -9.90 -7.40 7.28
N GLN A 157 -11.12 -6.89 7.18
CA GLN A 157 -12.06 -7.23 6.12
C GLN A 157 -11.75 -6.38 4.89
N LEU A 158 -11.70 -7.00 3.71
CA LEU A 158 -11.30 -6.36 2.47
C LEU A 158 -12.45 -6.19 1.48
N GLN A 159 -12.39 -5.09 0.75
CA GLN A 159 -13.09 -4.88 -0.51
C GLN A 159 -12.04 -4.50 -1.55
N VAL A 160 -11.84 -5.37 -2.55
CA VAL A 160 -10.95 -5.12 -3.69
C VAL A 160 -11.83 -4.81 -4.90
N THR A 161 -11.67 -3.63 -5.47
CA THR A 161 -12.56 -3.14 -6.54
C THR A 161 -11.81 -2.20 -7.50
N GLU A 162 -12.52 -1.63 -8.45
CA GLU A 162 -11.98 -0.71 -9.44
C GLU A 162 -11.96 0.72 -8.90
N LEU A 163 -10.86 1.45 -9.12
CA LEU A 163 -10.73 2.85 -8.71
C LEU A 163 -11.53 3.78 -9.63
N VAL A 164 -11.42 3.56 -10.95
CA VAL A 164 -12.04 4.35 -12.02
C VAL A 164 -12.46 3.42 -13.18
N GLY A 165 -13.15 3.94 -14.19
CA GLY A 165 -13.37 3.18 -15.43
C GLY A 165 -12.06 2.76 -16.10
N TRP A 166 -12.06 1.62 -16.78
CA TRP A 166 -10.89 1.07 -17.48
C TRP A 166 -10.33 2.01 -18.56
N GLU A 167 -11.18 2.87 -19.11
CA GLU A 167 -10.83 3.92 -20.06
C GLU A 167 -9.88 4.98 -19.47
N HIS A 168 -9.78 5.06 -18.13
CA HIS A 168 -9.01 6.08 -17.43
C HIS A 168 -7.70 5.57 -16.84
N SER A 169 -7.60 4.27 -16.51
CA SER A 169 -6.35 3.70 -15.99
C SER A 169 -6.24 2.19 -16.24
N LEU A 170 -5.07 1.76 -16.71
CA LEU A 170 -4.70 0.34 -16.79
C LEU A 170 -4.30 -0.25 -15.42
N LYS A 171 -4.01 0.61 -14.43
CA LYS A 171 -3.71 0.23 -13.04
C LYS A 171 -4.84 0.75 -12.17
N ASN A 172 -5.82 -0.12 -11.96
CA ASN A 172 -7.14 0.27 -11.53
C ASN A 172 -7.61 -0.44 -10.25
N GLU A 173 -6.74 -1.22 -9.61
CA GLU A 173 -7.11 -1.94 -8.39
C GLU A 173 -7.09 -0.97 -7.19
N LEU A 174 -8.21 -0.94 -6.48
CA LEU A 174 -8.42 -0.24 -5.22
C LEU A 174 -8.65 -1.28 -4.13
N ILE A 175 -7.77 -1.30 -3.13
CA ILE A 175 -7.91 -2.15 -1.95
C ILE A 175 -8.40 -1.28 -0.79
N VAL A 176 -9.60 -1.55 -0.31
CA VAL A 176 -10.17 -0.95 0.90
C VAL A 176 -10.17 -2.01 2.00
N ALA A 177 -9.47 -1.73 3.09
CA ALA A 177 -9.38 -2.59 4.25
C ALA A 177 -10.04 -1.92 5.46
N ARG A 178 -10.87 -2.66 6.19
CA ARG A 178 -11.47 -2.24 7.45
C ARG A 178 -11.08 -3.21 8.55
N HIS A 179 -10.48 -2.72 9.62
CA HIS A 179 -10.16 -3.56 10.77
C HIS A 179 -11.45 -3.98 11.50
N THR A 180 -11.69 -5.29 11.57
CA THR A 180 -12.82 -5.90 12.31
C THR A 180 -12.35 -6.72 13.50
N GLY A 181 -11.05 -7.00 13.59
CA GLY A 181 -10.45 -7.91 14.56
C GLY A 181 -10.72 -9.40 14.26
N GLN A 182 -11.49 -9.70 13.21
CA GLN A 182 -11.78 -11.07 12.79
C GLN A 182 -10.69 -11.56 11.84
N VAL A 183 -9.72 -12.28 12.40
CA VAL A 183 -8.61 -12.85 11.62
C VAL A 183 -9.10 -13.98 10.73
N ARG A 184 -8.75 -13.94 9.44
CA ARG A 184 -8.93 -15.09 8.56
C ARG A 184 -7.85 -16.12 8.87
N GLY A 185 -8.20 -17.17 9.63
CA GLY A 185 -7.24 -18.12 10.20
C GLY A 185 -6.34 -18.87 9.21
N ASN A 186 -6.70 -18.95 7.93
CA ASN A 186 -5.86 -19.56 6.90
C ASN A 186 -5.12 -18.54 6.00
N ALA A 187 -5.23 -17.23 6.24
CA ALA A 187 -4.64 -16.23 5.36
C ALA A 187 -3.11 -16.28 5.35
N ALA A 188 -2.46 -16.29 6.53
CA ALA A 188 -1.00 -16.41 6.62
C ALA A 188 -0.47 -17.76 6.06
N PRO A 189 -1.05 -18.93 6.43
CA PRO A 189 -0.64 -20.20 5.81
C PRO A 189 -0.81 -20.23 4.28
N ARG A 190 -1.87 -19.60 3.74
CA ARG A 190 -2.08 -19.51 2.29
C ARG A 190 -1.06 -18.59 1.62
N LEU A 191 -0.68 -17.50 2.28
CA LEU A 191 0.37 -16.60 1.82
C LEU A 191 1.70 -17.35 1.72
N GLU A 192 2.11 -18.04 2.79
CA GLU A 192 3.32 -18.87 2.82
C GLU A 192 3.29 -19.94 1.72
N GLN A 193 2.16 -20.65 1.58
CA GLN A 193 1.99 -21.67 0.54
C GLN A 193 2.17 -21.08 -0.87
N ILE A 194 1.63 -19.89 -1.15
CA ILE A 194 1.79 -19.23 -2.46
C ILE A 194 3.26 -18.89 -2.71
N LEU A 195 3.97 -18.34 -1.72
CA LEU A 195 5.40 -18.04 -1.86
C LEU A 195 6.18 -19.32 -2.18
N HIS A 196 5.91 -20.40 -1.44
CA HIS A 196 6.58 -21.66 -1.65
C HIS A 196 6.25 -22.28 -3.02
N GLU A 197 4.98 -22.33 -3.43
CA GLU A 197 4.56 -22.93 -4.70
C GLU A 197 5.10 -22.16 -5.92
N LEU A 198 5.26 -20.85 -5.79
CA LEU A 198 5.76 -19.99 -6.88
C LEU A 198 7.29 -19.81 -6.87
N ASN A 199 8.00 -20.48 -5.95
CA ASN A 199 9.46 -20.38 -5.79
C ASN A 199 9.87 -18.94 -5.43
N LEU A 200 9.27 -18.39 -4.38
CA LEU A 200 9.46 -17.01 -3.92
C LEU A 200 9.73 -16.96 -2.41
N ASP A 201 10.31 -18.03 -1.85
CA ASP A 201 10.60 -18.15 -0.42
C ASP A 201 11.50 -17.00 0.09
N GLU A 202 12.33 -16.40 -0.77
CA GLU A 202 13.19 -15.26 -0.43
C GLU A 202 12.40 -13.97 -0.13
N LEU A 203 11.12 -13.91 -0.51
CA LEU A 203 10.23 -12.78 -0.23
C LEU A 203 9.42 -12.96 1.07
N HIS A 204 9.69 -14.01 1.84
CA HIS A 204 8.96 -14.31 3.08
C HIS A 204 8.88 -13.12 4.03
N ASP A 205 10.02 -12.54 4.41
CA ASP A 205 10.11 -11.45 5.41
C ASP A 205 9.49 -10.13 4.93
N ARG A 206 9.25 -10.02 3.63
CA ARG A 206 8.53 -8.88 3.06
C ARG A 206 7.04 -8.94 3.39
N PHE A 207 6.42 -10.13 3.31
CA PHE A 207 4.96 -10.30 3.42
C PHE A 207 4.49 -10.92 4.74
N ILE A 208 5.40 -11.43 5.57
CA ILE A 208 5.07 -12.07 6.84
C ILE A 208 5.81 -11.34 7.95
N TYR A 209 5.08 -10.47 8.65
CA TYR A 209 5.52 -9.68 9.81
C TYR A 209 4.31 -9.29 10.65
#